data_AF-A0AAC8ZTX0-F1
#
_entry.id   AF-A0AAC8ZTX0-F1
#
_cell.length_a   1.000
_cell.length_b   1.000
_cell.length_c   1.000
_cell.angle_alpha   90.00
_cell.angle_beta   90.00
_cell.angle_gamma   90.00
#
_symmetry.space_group_name_H-M   'P 1'
#
loop_
_entity.id
_entity.type
_entity.pdbx_description
1 polymer ?
#
loop_
_entity_poly.entity_id
_entity_poly.type
_entity_poly.pdbx_seq_one_letter_code
_entity_poly.pdbx_strand_id
1 'polypeptide(L)'
;MTSRPARAFCRTIALRSVHLPVAALILLGAAFPAQANEGAKPNGCPWAQDVTLEINGKTLTLKQEVFTVTTPEPVEIEQFKLYPLVDQLKLRIVGPKGREWEAALTRLVSGKRCSAFYVGKPVLTSSVARDPNELILNR
;
A
#
# COMPACT_ATOMS: atom_id res chain seq x y z
N MET A 1 -9.38 -35.58 -45.99
CA MET A 1 -10.44 -36.57 -45.76
C MET A 1 -10.75 -36.65 -44.28
N THR A 2 -12.03 -36.59 -43.99
CA THR A 2 -12.68 -36.87 -42.70
C THR A 2 -12.29 -38.24 -42.14
N SER A 3 -12.11 -38.36 -40.82
CA SER A 3 -12.74 -39.40 -39.98
C SER A 3 -12.12 -39.45 -38.57
N ARG A 4 -12.98 -39.47 -37.54
CA ARG A 4 -12.74 -39.77 -36.12
C ARG A 4 -12.54 -41.31 -35.95
N PRO A 5 -12.59 -41.96 -34.76
CA PRO A 5 -12.54 -41.54 -33.34
C PRO A 5 -11.61 -42.46 -32.47
N ALA A 6 -11.54 -42.23 -31.15
CA ALA A 6 -11.62 -43.28 -30.10
C ALA A 6 -11.18 -42.71 -28.74
N ARG A 7 -12.14 -42.44 -27.84
CA ARG A 7 -11.85 -42.45 -26.40
C ARG A 7 -12.48 -43.70 -25.81
N ALA A 8 -11.64 -44.37 -25.04
CA ALA A 8 -11.82 -45.71 -24.53
C ALA A 8 -12.99 -45.83 -23.56
N PHE A 9 -13.51 -47.06 -23.54
CA PHE A 9 -14.39 -47.61 -22.54
C PHE A 9 -13.85 -47.41 -21.12
N CYS A 10 -14.71 -46.94 -20.22
CA CYS A 10 -14.71 -47.44 -18.85
C CYS A 10 -16.10 -48.00 -18.55
N ARG A 11 -16.14 -49.32 -18.38
CA ARG A 11 -17.27 -50.08 -17.86
C ARG A 11 -17.46 -49.74 -16.38
N THR A 12 -18.71 -49.50 -15.99
CA THR A 12 -19.23 -50.06 -14.74
C THR A 12 -20.70 -50.40 -14.90
N ILE A 13 -21.03 -51.58 -14.42
CA ILE A 13 -22.24 -52.35 -14.67
C ILE A 13 -23.28 -52.04 -13.59
N ALA A 14 -24.52 -51.84 -14.06
CA ALA A 14 -25.84 -52.16 -13.49
C ALA A 14 -26.12 -52.06 -11.97
N LEU A 15 -27.25 -51.45 -11.60
CA LEU A 15 -28.50 -52.17 -11.25
C LEU A 15 -29.60 -51.25 -10.68
N ARG A 16 -30.83 -51.55 -11.12
CA ARG A 16 -32.14 -51.38 -10.46
C ARG A 16 -32.91 -50.06 -10.60
N SER A 17 -33.96 -50.19 -11.41
CA SER A 17 -35.19 -49.43 -11.57
C SER A 17 -36.03 -49.27 -10.30
N VAL A 18 -36.47 -48.04 -9.98
CA VAL A 18 -37.67 -47.74 -9.15
C VAL A 18 -38.27 -46.37 -9.54
N HIS A 19 -39.50 -46.39 -10.08
CA HIS A 19 -40.61 -45.41 -10.14
C HIS A 19 -40.39 -43.86 -10.24
N LEU A 20 -41.02 -43.27 -11.28
CA LEU A 20 -41.52 -41.87 -11.39
C LEU A 20 -42.55 -41.56 -10.26
N PRO A 21 -42.79 -40.29 -9.79
CA PRO A 21 -43.06 -39.12 -10.65
C PRO A 21 -42.61 -37.71 -10.15
N VAL A 22 -42.56 -36.77 -11.11
CA VAL A 22 -42.80 -35.31 -11.04
C VAL A 22 -42.35 -34.56 -9.76
N ALA A 23 -41.28 -33.77 -9.90
CA ALA A 23 -41.19 -32.43 -9.32
C ALA A 23 -40.17 -31.60 -10.11
N ALA A 24 -40.67 -30.70 -10.95
CA ALA A 24 -39.86 -29.66 -11.54
C ALA A 24 -39.39 -28.72 -10.42
N LEU A 25 -38.09 -28.65 -10.17
CA LEU A 25 -37.50 -27.53 -9.46
C LEU A 25 -36.26 -27.07 -10.20
N ILE A 26 -36.47 -25.98 -10.90
CA ILE A 26 -35.52 -25.16 -11.61
C ILE A 26 -34.43 -24.74 -10.60
N LEU A 27 -33.25 -25.38 -10.66
CA LEU A 27 -32.04 -24.84 -10.04
C LEU A 27 -31.52 -23.73 -10.96
N LEU A 28 -32.22 -22.60 -10.94
CA LEU A 28 -31.68 -21.33 -11.40
C LEU A 28 -30.47 -21.05 -10.53
N GLY A 29 -29.29 -20.98 -11.16
CA GLY A 29 -28.06 -20.59 -10.51
C GLY A 29 -28.23 -19.26 -9.79
N ALA A 30 -28.36 -19.32 -8.47
CA ALA A 30 -28.03 -18.19 -7.61
C ALA A 30 -26.50 -18.22 -7.46
N ALA A 31 -25.81 -17.68 -8.46
CA ALA A 31 -24.51 -17.10 -8.22
C ALA A 31 -24.74 -15.97 -7.21
N PHE A 32 -24.57 -16.27 -5.93
CA PHE A 32 -24.49 -15.23 -4.92
C PHE A 32 -23.39 -14.27 -5.39
N PRO A 33 -23.68 -12.98 -5.66
CA PRO A 33 -22.59 -12.03 -5.74
C PRO A 33 -21.93 -12.09 -4.36
N ALA A 34 -20.66 -12.47 -4.31
CA ALA A 34 -19.83 -12.18 -3.17
C ALA A 34 -19.91 -10.66 -3.00
N GLN A 35 -20.75 -10.22 -2.07
CA GLN A 35 -20.83 -8.81 -1.72
C GLN A 35 -19.52 -8.50 -1.01
N ALA A 36 -18.57 -7.94 -1.76
CA ALA A 36 -17.52 -7.16 -1.15
C ALA A 36 -18.23 -6.17 -0.24
N ASN A 37 -18.00 -6.29 1.06
CA ASN A 37 -18.47 -5.34 2.05
C ASN A 37 -17.71 -4.04 1.78
N GLU A 38 -18.16 -3.29 0.78
CA GLU A 38 -17.81 -1.90 0.54
C GLU A 38 -18.45 -1.09 1.67
N GLY A 39 -17.90 -1.27 2.87
CA GLY A 39 -18.01 -0.29 3.93
C GLY A 39 -17.45 1.00 3.36
N ALA A 40 -18.35 1.91 2.99
CA ALA A 40 -18.05 3.25 2.55
C ALA A 40 -17.16 3.92 3.62
N LYS A 41 -15.84 3.86 3.41
CA LYS A 41 -14.89 4.64 4.18
C LYS A 41 -15.00 6.08 3.63
N PRO A 42 -15.26 7.07 4.48
CA PRO A 42 -15.72 8.38 4.03
C PRO A 42 -14.63 9.07 3.20
N ASN A 43 -14.89 9.29 1.90
CA ASN A 43 -14.22 10.26 1.00
C ASN A 43 -12.68 10.39 1.06
N GLY A 44 -11.97 9.39 1.57
CA GLY A 44 -10.54 9.45 1.84
C GLY A 44 -9.79 8.36 1.10
N CYS A 45 -8.52 8.62 0.80
CA CYS A 45 -7.63 7.62 0.23
C CYS A 45 -7.61 6.34 1.07
N PRO A 46 -7.93 5.16 0.51
CA PRO A 46 -7.93 3.92 1.29
C PRO A 46 -6.54 3.56 1.83
N TRP A 47 -5.50 4.07 1.18
CA TRP A 47 -4.09 3.88 1.52
C TRP A 47 -3.45 5.09 2.21
N ALA A 48 -4.20 6.16 2.51
CA ALA A 48 -3.68 7.23 3.36
C ALA A 48 -3.68 6.72 4.80
N GLN A 49 -2.49 6.35 5.27
CA GLN A 49 -2.25 5.86 6.63
C GLN A 49 -1.15 6.71 7.26
N ASP A 50 -1.22 6.90 8.57
CA ASP A 50 -0.12 7.52 9.30
C ASP A 50 1.15 6.68 9.15
N VAL A 51 2.27 7.34 8.95
CA VAL A 51 3.56 6.69 8.70
C VAL A 51 4.30 6.55 10.01
N THR A 52 4.58 5.31 10.40
CA THR A 52 5.42 5.01 11.55
C THR A 52 6.86 4.77 11.11
N LEU A 53 7.80 5.45 11.76
CA LEU A 53 9.23 5.39 11.48
C LEU A 53 9.99 5.02 12.74
N GLU A 54 10.89 4.07 12.64
CA GLU A 54 11.78 3.72 13.74
C GLU A 54 13.16 4.35 13.52
N ILE A 55 13.56 5.25 14.41
CA ILE A 55 14.85 5.97 14.34
C ILE A 55 15.54 5.84 15.69
N ASN A 56 16.71 5.20 15.68
CA ASN A 56 17.53 5.04 16.88
C ASN A 56 16.76 4.40 18.06
N GLY A 57 15.91 3.41 17.77
CA GLY A 57 15.08 2.72 18.76
C GLY A 57 13.85 3.49 19.25
N LYS A 58 13.55 4.66 18.65
CA LYS A 58 12.32 5.41 18.91
C LYS A 58 11.37 5.31 17.71
N THR A 59 10.08 5.16 17.98
CA THR A 59 9.04 5.18 16.95
C THR A 59 8.43 6.58 16.84
N LEU A 60 8.51 7.19 15.67
CA LEU A 60 7.88 8.46 15.33
C LEU A 60 6.68 8.19 14.42
N THR A 61 5.54 8.84 14.70
CA THR A 61 4.34 8.73 13.87
C THR A 61 4.09 10.06 13.15
N LEU A 62 4.09 10.02 11.81
CA LEU A 62 3.85 11.16 10.94
C LEU A 62 2.47 11.06 10.31
N LYS A 63 1.68 12.13 10.45
CA LYS A 63 0.40 12.25 9.73
C LYS A 63 0.65 12.50 8.24
N GLN A 64 -0.23 12.00 7.38
CA GLN A 64 -0.14 12.23 5.93
C GLN A 64 -0.14 13.71 5.54
N GLU A 65 -0.81 14.56 6.32
CA GLU A 65 -0.88 16.00 6.11
C GLU A 65 0.51 16.64 6.03
N VAL A 66 1.50 16.13 6.78
CA VAL A 66 2.89 16.60 6.80
C VAL A 66 3.55 16.57 5.41
N PHE A 67 3.17 15.62 4.56
CA PHE A 67 3.72 15.48 3.21
C PHE A 67 2.91 16.20 2.13
N THR A 68 1.75 16.76 2.50
CA THR A 68 0.89 17.52 1.58
C THR A 68 1.15 19.02 1.66
N VAL A 69 1.76 19.49 2.74
CA VAL A 69 2.14 20.90 2.86
C VAL A 69 3.39 21.13 2.01
N THR A 70 3.27 21.99 1.01
CA THR A 70 4.38 22.39 0.13
C THR A 70 5.34 23.37 0.80
N THR A 71 5.13 23.71 2.08
CA THR A 71 6.00 24.64 2.78
C THR A 71 7.27 23.92 3.22
N PRO A 72 8.45 24.56 3.09
CA PRO A 72 9.73 23.99 3.49
C PRO A 72 9.93 24.01 5.02
N GLU A 73 8.87 24.22 5.80
CA GLU A 73 8.95 24.36 7.25
C GLU A 73 9.23 22.99 7.89
N PRO A 74 10.21 22.90 8.81
CA PRO A 74 10.48 21.66 9.51
C PRO A 74 9.31 21.32 10.42
N VAL A 75 8.83 20.09 10.33
CA VAL A 75 7.90 19.56 11.32
C VAL A 75 8.71 19.07 12.50
N GLU A 76 8.47 19.65 13.67
CA GLU A 76 9.15 19.26 14.90
C GLU A 76 8.30 18.24 15.67
N ILE A 77 8.86 17.05 15.88
CA ILE A 77 8.24 15.99 16.67
C ILE A 77 9.25 15.52 17.71
N GLU A 78 8.88 15.68 18.98
CA GLU A 78 9.76 15.46 20.13
C GLU A 78 11.06 16.27 20.06
N GLN A 79 12.16 15.63 19.65
CA GLN A 79 13.52 16.18 19.55
C GLN A 79 14.06 16.08 18.11
N PHE A 80 13.21 15.68 17.17
CA PHE A 80 13.57 15.50 15.76
C PHE A 80 12.92 16.60 14.93
N LYS A 81 13.70 17.16 14.01
CA LYS A 81 13.23 18.07 12.96
C LYS A 81 13.11 17.28 11.66
N LEU A 82 11.91 17.24 11.11
CA LEU A 82 11.58 16.50 9.89
C LEU A 82 11.43 17.48 8.74
N TYR A 83 12.17 17.23 7.66
CA TYR A 83 12.16 18.01 6.43
C TYR A 83 11.60 17.12 5.31
N PRO A 84 10.28 17.19 5.04
CA PRO A 84 9.66 16.49 3.91
C PRO A 84 10.01 17.21 2.61
N LEU A 85 11.04 16.74 1.91
CA LEU A 85 11.43 17.23 0.59
C LEU A 85 10.60 16.49 -0.47
N VAL A 86 9.33 16.86 -0.59
CA VAL A 86 8.32 16.18 -1.43
C VAL A 86 8.75 16.16 -2.90
N ASP A 87 9.33 17.24 -3.41
CA ASP A 87 9.81 17.34 -4.80
C ASP A 87 10.99 16.39 -5.08
N GLN A 88 11.81 16.12 -4.06
CA GLN A 88 12.92 15.18 -4.14
C GLN A 88 12.53 13.76 -3.73
N LEU A 89 11.26 13.54 -3.37
CA LEU A 89 10.76 12.29 -2.81
C LEU A 89 11.67 11.78 -1.67
N LYS A 90 12.02 12.68 -0.75
CA LYS A 90 12.97 12.40 0.32
C LYS A 90 12.51 13.02 1.64
N LEU A 91 12.69 12.29 2.73
CA LEU A 91 12.49 12.78 4.09
C LEU A 91 13.84 12.89 4.76
N ARG A 92 14.29 14.11 5.04
CA ARG A 92 15.49 14.35 5.84
C ARG A 92 15.08 14.54 7.30
N ILE A 93 15.75 13.87 8.21
CA ILE A 93 15.41 13.82 9.63
C ILE A 93 16.65 14.22 10.41
N VAL A 94 16.56 15.34 11.12
CA VAL A 94 17.64 15.86 11.95
C VAL A 94 17.28 15.56 13.39
N GLY A 95 18.03 14.69 14.04
CA GLY A 95 17.79 14.32 15.43
C GLY A 95 18.67 15.05 16.43
N PRO A 96 18.56 14.68 17.71
CA PRO A 96 19.34 15.30 18.77
C PRO A 96 20.84 15.08 18.50
N LYS A 97 21.64 16.11 18.76
CA LYS A 97 23.10 16.16 18.49
C LYS A 97 23.47 16.28 17.01
N GLY A 98 22.52 16.68 16.14
CA GLY A 98 22.79 16.98 14.73
C GLY A 98 23.08 15.76 13.86
N ARG A 99 22.65 14.56 14.30
CA ARG A 99 22.69 13.38 13.43
C ARG A 99 21.60 13.48 12.38
N GLU A 100 21.91 13.09 11.16
CA GLU A 100 20.96 13.16 10.05
C GLU A 100 20.67 11.77 9.50
N TRP A 101 19.38 11.50 9.35
CA TRP A 101 18.86 10.34 8.66
C TRP A 101 18.10 10.78 7.43
N GLU A 102 18.09 9.92 6.42
CA GLU A 102 17.36 10.13 5.20
C GLU A 102 16.51 8.90 4.92
N ALA A 103 15.24 9.13 4.58
CA ALA A 103 14.33 8.09 4.14
C ALA A 103 13.79 8.44 2.76
N ALA A 104 13.64 7.43 1.91
CA ALA A 104 12.99 7.61 0.61
C ALA A 104 11.48 7.81 0.81
N LEU A 105 10.89 8.76 0.10
CA LEU A 105 9.44 8.91 0.00
C LEU A 105 8.95 8.25 -1.29
N THR A 106 7.77 7.66 -1.24
CA THR A 106 7.08 7.15 -2.43
C THR A 106 5.70 7.75 -2.46
N ARG A 107 5.41 8.53 -3.49
CA ARG A 107 4.08 9.09 -3.70
C ARG A 107 3.21 8.06 -4.41
N LEU A 108 2.18 7.61 -3.72
CA LEU A 108 1.12 6.79 -4.31
C LEU A 108 0.03 7.73 -4.80
N VAL A 109 -0.41 7.51 -6.04
CA VAL A 109 -1.49 8.30 -6.66
C VAL A 109 -2.48 7.32 -7.29
N SER A 110 -3.77 7.54 -7.03
CA SER A 110 -4.85 6.76 -7.62
C SER A 110 -6.00 7.68 -7.98
N GLY A 111 -6.37 7.71 -9.27
CA GLY A 111 -7.39 8.65 -9.76
C GLY A 111 -7.02 10.12 -9.52
N LYS A 112 -8.02 11.00 -9.50
CA LYS A 112 -7.81 12.46 -9.47
C LYS A 112 -7.66 13.06 -8.08
N ARG A 113 -8.21 12.43 -7.04
CA ARG A 113 -8.34 13.03 -5.69
C ARG A 113 -7.55 12.31 -4.62
N CYS A 114 -6.82 11.27 -4.99
CA CYS A 114 -6.16 10.43 -4.00
C CYS A 114 -4.64 10.40 -4.21
N SER A 115 -3.92 11.03 -3.26
CA SER A 115 -2.45 11.09 -3.14
C SER A 115 -2.01 10.82 -1.69
N ALA A 116 -0.99 10.00 -1.45
CA ALA A 116 -0.40 9.75 -0.11
C ALA A 116 1.05 9.36 -0.29
N PHE A 117 1.76 9.38 0.82
CA PHE A 117 3.17 9.14 0.86
C PHE A 117 3.47 7.93 1.73
N TYR A 118 4.23 7.02 1.17
CA TYR A 118 4.92 5.99 1.94
C TYR A 118 6.33 6.48 2.24
N VAL A 119 6.84 6.13 3.41
CA VAL A 119 8.21 6.44 3.81
C VAL A 119 8.97 5.14 3.97
N GLY A 120 10.10 5.02 3.30
CA GLY A 120 11.00 3.88 3.41
C GLY A 120 11.78 3.88 4.72
N LYS A 121 12.68 2.89 4.85
CA LYS A 121 13.53 2.77 6.02
C LYS A 121 14.51 3.96 6.10
N PRO A 122 14.63 4.63 7.26
CA PRO A 122 15.60 5.70 7.44
C PRO A 122 17.03 5.14 7.47
N VAL A 123 17.93 5.81 6.74
CA VAL A 123 19.35 5.50 6.61
C VAL A 123 20.16 6.65 7.19
N LEU A 124 21.11 6.34 8.08
CA LEU A 124 21.99 7.34 8.65
C LEU A 124 22.91 7.90 7.56
N THR A 125 22.87 9.21 7.33
CA THR A 125 23.61 9.89 6.27
C THR A 125 24.76 10.72 6.82
N SER A 126 24.59 11.35 7.98
CA SER A 126 25.67 12.05 8.66
C SER A 126 25.63 11.82 10.17
N SER A 127 26.81 11.60 10.75
CA SER A 127 27.04 11.60 12.20
C SER A 127 27.50 12.96 12.73
N VAL A 128 27.84 13.88 11.81
CA VAL A 128 28.31 15.24 12.09
C VAL A 128 27.21 16.21 11.68
N ALA A 129 26.86 17.14 12.58
CA ALA A 129 25.89 18.19 12.33
C ALA A 129 26.27 18.98 11.09
N ARG A 130 25.51 18.85 10.01
CA ARG A 130 25.76 19.56 8.76
C ARG A 130 24.78 20.72 8.64
N ASP A 131 25.28 21.88 8.26
CA ASP A 131 24.44 23.05 8.05
C ASP A 131 23.53 22.78 6.83
N PRO A 132 22.20 22.89 6.96
CA PRO A 132 21.28 22.62 5.87
C PRO A 132 21.44 23.56 4.66
N ASN A 133 22.21 24.65 4.79
CA ASN A 133 22.52 25.60 3.72
C ASN A 133 23.93 25.46 3.14
N GLU A 134 24.71 24.43 3.51
CA GLU A 134 25.96 24.16 2.82
C GLU A 134 25.69 23.73 1.37
N LEU A 135 25.85 24.69 0.45
CA LEU A 135 25.89 24.45 -0.98
C LEU A 135 26.94 23.36 -1.29
N ILE A 136 26.47 22.24 -1.83
CA ILE A 136 27.34 21.22 -2.43
C ILE A 136 27.98 21.85 -3.67
N LEU A 137 29.12 22.49 -3.50
CA LEU A 137 29.98 22.89 -4.60
C LEU A 137 30.60 21.61 -5.16
N ASN A 138 29.92 21.02 -6.15
CA ASN A 138 30.51 19.99 -7.00
C ASN A 138 31.75 20.60 -7.68
N ARG A 139 32.92 20.05 -7.37
CA ARG A 139 34.19 20.37 -8.02
C ARG A 139 34.39 19.49 -9.25
#